data_AF-T1CAH3-F1
#
_entry.id   AF-T1CAH3-F1
#
_cell.length_a   1.000
_cell.length_b   1.000
_cell.length_c   1.000
_cell.angle_alpha   90.00
_cell.angle_beta   90.00
_cell.angle_gamma   90.00
#
_symmetry.space_group_name_H-M   'P 1'
#
loop_
_entity.id
_entity.type
_entity.pdbx_description
1 polymer ?
#
loop_
_entity_poly.entity_id
_entity_poly.type
_entity_poly.pdbx_seq_one_letter_code
_entity_poly.pdbx_strand_id
1 'polypeptide(L)' 'MSDTTTGKTVRFTLDTANPPKLSDEAKARLAHLAAMPDSEIDFSDIPRSPADAEWTRPGIPFPTENKQQVTLRLDADV' A
#
# COMPACT_ATOMS: atom_id res chain seq x y z
N MET A 1 15.46 25.44 -20.29
CA MET A 1 16.06 24.08 -20.28
C MET A 1 17.14 24.12 -19.21
N SER A 2 17.16 23.42 -18.08
CA SER A 2 16.27 22.47 -17.40
C SER A 2 17.15 21.93 -16.27
N ASP A 3 16.90 22.25 -15.00
CA ASP A 3 17.60 21.63 -13.86
C ASP A 3 16.66 20.66 -13.14
N THR A 4 16.59 19.46 -13.70
CA THR A 4 15.83 18.32 -13.21
C THR A 4 16.50 17.75 -11.96
N THR A 5 15.99 18.07 -10.77
CA THR A 5 16.46 17.50 -9.50
C THR A 5 15.80 16.14 -9.23
N THR A 6 16.19 15.11 -9.98
CA THR A 6 15.92 13.71 -9.62
C THR A 6 17.14 13.18 -8.86
N GLY A 7 17.21 13.35 -7.54
CA GLY A 7 18.42 12.93 -6.81
C GLY A 7 18.47 12.97 -5.29
N LYS A 8 17.36 13.20 -4.55
CA LYS A 8 17.39 13.17 -3.08
C LYS A 8 16.36 12.18 -2.54
N THR A 9 16.78 10.96 -2.30
CA THR A 9 15.98 9.99 -1.54
C THR A 9 15.84 10.51 -0.11
N VAL A 10 14.67 11.04 0.23
CA VAL A 10 14.35 11.48 1.58
C VAL A 10 13.92 10.25 2.38
N ARG A 11 14.69 9.87 3.40
CA ARG A 11 14.31 8.81 4.34
C ARG A 11 13.55 9.43 5.50
N PHE A 12 12.34 8.96 5.73
CA PHE A 12 11.48 9.37 6.83
C PHE A 12 11.17 8.16 7.72
N THR A 13 11.36 8.32 9.02
CA THR A 13 10.99 7.30 10.03
C THR A 13 9.88 7.89 10.89
N LEU A 14 8.73 7.22 10.94
CA LEU A 14 7.60 7.65 11.75
C LEU A 14 7.71 7.06 13.16
N ASP A 15 7.75 7.92 14.17
CA ASP A 15 7.53 7.49 15.56
C ASP A 15 6.02 7.27 15.79
N THR A 16 5.63 6.01 15.99
CA THR A 16 4.23 5.65 16.20
C THR A 16 3.72 5.99 17.60
N ALA A 17 4.61 6.15 18.59
CA ALA A 17 4.23 6.53 19.94
C ALA A 17 3.93 8.04 20.05
N ASN A 18 4.55 8.85 19.20
CA ASN A 18 4.34 10.30 19.14
C ASN A 18 4.37 10.82 17.69
N PRO A 19 3.28 10.60 16.92
CA PRO A 19 3.24 11.04 15.53
C PRO A 19 3.21 12.58 15.42
N PRO A 20 3.80 13.16 14.35
CA PRO A 20 3.77 14.59 14.13
C PRO A 20 2.32 15.09 13.96
N LYS A 21 2.01 16.23 14.60
CA LYS A 21 0.70 16.87 14.45
C LYS A 21 0.57 17.47 13.05
N LEU A 22 -0.62 17.34 12.47
CA LEU A 22 -0.95 18.00 11.21
C LEU A 22 -0.91 19.53 11.37
N SER A 23 -0.32 20.22 10.40
CA SER A 23 -0.43 21.67 10.27
C SER A 23 -1.87 22.07 9.95
N ASP A 24 -2.23 23.32 10.21
CA ASP A 24 -3.59 23.80 9.94
C ASP A 24 -3.90 23.83 8.44
N GLU A 25 -2.89 24.09 7.60
CA GLU A 25 -2.99 23.96 6.15
C GLU A 25 -3.31 22.53 5.73
N ALA A 26 -2.62 21.54 6.31
CA ALA A 26 -2.88 20.13 6.02
C ALA A 26 -4.31 19.72 6.44
N LYS A 27 -4.80 20.21 7.58
CA LYS A 27 -6.18 19.98 8.02
C LYS A 27 -7.19 20.63 7.06
N ALA A 28 -6.94 21.87 6.63
CA ALA A 28 -7.81 22.57 5.69
C ALA A 28 -7.89 21.83 4.34
N ARG A 29 -6.76 21.33 3.84
CA ARG A 29 -6.72 20.50 2.63
C ARG A 29 -7.52 19.21 2.80
N LEU A 30 -7.39 18.52 3.94
CA LEU A 30 -8.17 17.31 4.20
C LEU A 30 -9.67 17.61 4.30
N ALA A 31 -10.06 18.72 4.93
CA ALA A 31 -11.46 19.14 5.02
C ALA A 31 -12.04 19.46 3.64
N HIS A 32 -11.26 20.12 2.77
CA HIS A 32 -11.65 20.36 1.38
C HIS A 32 -11.85 19.04 0.61
N LEU A 33 -10.90 18.10 0.71
CA LEU A 33 -11.02 16.79 0.06
C LEU A 33 -12.21 15.98 0.59
N ALA A 34 -12.53 16.09 1.88
CA ALA A 34 -13.67 15.39 2.48
C ALA A 34 -15.02 15.97 2.05
N ALA A 35 -15.08 17.26 1.67
CA ALA A 35 -16.28 17.91 1.17
C ALA A 35 -16.47 17.75 -0.35
N MET A 36 -15.42 17.31 -1.05
CA MET A 36 -15.41 17.15 -2.51
C MET A 36 -16.26 15.93 -2.90
N PRO A 37 -17.23 16.07 -3.82
CA PRO A 37 -18.02 14.95 -4.29
C PRO A 37 -17.22 14.04 -5.23
N ASP A 38 -17.56 12.74 -5.25
CA ASP A 38 -16.89 11.74 -6.09
C ASP A 38 -16.89 12.10 -7.59
N SER A 39 -17.89 12.85 -8.05
CA SER A 39 -18.00 13.29 -9.45
C SER A 39 -16.91 14.27 -9.88
N GLU A 40 -16.26 14.94 -8.93
CA GLU A 40 -15.17 15.88 -9.20
C GLU A 40 -13.80 15.20 -9.12
N ILE A 41 -13.71 13.94 -8.66
CA ILE A 41 -12.45 13.21 -8.59
C ILE A 41 -11.92 13.01 -10.01
N ASP A 42 -10.71 13.52 -10.25
CA ASP A 42 -10.02 13.33 -11.53
C ASP A 42 -9.44 11.92 -11.61
N PHE A 43 -9.85 11.18 -12.64
CA PHE A 43 -9.36 9.83 -12.95
C PHE A 43 -8.61 9.80 -14.29
N SER A 44 -8.24 10.94 -14.85
CA SER A 44 -7.62 11.02 -16.19
C SER A 44 -6.25 10.34 -16.28
N ASP A 45 -5.58 10.13 -15.14
CA ASP A 45 -4.28 9.48 -15.04
C ASP A 45 -4.34 7.95 -14.94
N ILE A 46 -5.53 7.38 -14.68
CA ILE A 46 -5.71 5.94 -14.52
C ILE A 46 -6.84 5.37 -15.38
N PRO A 47 -6.71 4.13 -15.88
CA PRO A 47 -7.80 3.48 -16.60
C PRO A 47 -8.97 3.19 -15.65
N ARG A 48 -10.20 3.35 -16.16
CA ARG A 48 -11.40 2.97 -15.43
C ARG A 48 -11.42 1.47 -15.14
N SER A 49 -11.78 1.10 -13.92
CA SER A 49 -11.97 -0.31 -13.57
C SER A 49 -13.16 -0.91 -14.33
N PRO A 50 -13.05 -2.16 -14.84
CA PRO A 50 -14.18 -2.91 -15.39
C PRO A 50 -15.34 -3.01 -14.38
N ALA A 51 -16.58 -3.07 -14.88
CA ALA A 51 -17.76 -3.20 -14.01
C ALA A 51 -17.79 -4.54 -13.25
N ASP A 52 -17.14 -5.56 -13.82
CA ASP A 52 -16.96 -6.92 -13.31
C ASP A 52 -15.57 -7.14 -12.69
N ALA A 53 -14.87 -6.06 -12.32
CA ALA A 53 -13.55 -6.17 -11.73
C ALA A 53 -13.60 -6.90 -10.37
N GLU A 54 -13.23 -8.18 -10.39
CA GLU A 54 -13.00 -8.96 -9.18
C GLU A 54 -11.53 -8.83 -8.74
N TRP A 55 -11.31 -8.15 -7.61
CA TRP A 55 -10.03 -8.14 -6.94
C TRP A 55 -9.78 -9.50 -6.26
N THR A 56 -9.32 -10.45 -7.05
CA THR A 56 -8.94 -11.78 -6.56
C THR A 56 -7.49 -11.79 -6.12
N ARG A 57 -7.14 -12.62 -5.13
CA ARG A 57 -5.74 -12.96 -4.91
C ARG A 57 -5.25 -13.72 -6.15
N PRO A 58 -4.21 -13.25 -6.87
CA PRO A 58 -3.66 -13.98 -7.99
C PRO A 58 -3.14 -15.34 -7.50
N GLY A 59 -3.87 -16.40 -7.83
CA GLY A 59 -3.61 -17.76 -7.40
C GLY A 59 -4.11 -18.06 -5.98
N ILE A 60 -4.78 -19.20 -5.82
CA ILE A 60 -4.73 -19.95 -4.57
C ILE A 60 -3.29 -20.48 -4.49
N PRO A 61 -2.40 -19.98 -3.61
CA PRO A 61 -1.10 -20.62 -3.48
C PRO A 61 -1.31 -21.85 -2.62
N PHE A 62 -1.70 -22.94 -3.28
CA PHE A 62 -1.85 -24.30 -2.75
C PHE A 62 -3.06 -24.52 -1.83
N PRO A 63 -3.77 -25.65 -1.94
CA PRO A 63 -4.74 -26.04 -0.94
C PRO A 63 -4.02 -26.18 0.40
N THR A 64 -4.47 -25.42 1.41
CA THR A 64 -4.03 -25.54 2.82
C THR A 64 -4.21 -26.95 3.35
N GLU A 65 -5.04 -27.74 2.67
CA GLU A 65 -5.47 -29.10 3.03
C GLU A 65 -4.34 -30.14 2.98
N ASN A 66 -3.26 -29.90 2.21
CA ASN A 66 -2.21 -30.92 1.98
C ASN A 66 -0.86 -30.63 2.63
N LYS A 67 -0.72 -29.61 3.47
CA LYS A 67 0.54 -29.33 4.18
C LYS A 67 0.50 -29.90 5.60
N GLN A 68 1.15 -31.04 5.81
CA GLN A 68 1.36 -31.61 7.14
C GLN A 68 2.71 -31.18 7.71
N GLN A 69 2.72 -30.70 8.95
CA GLN A 69 3.95 -30.46 9.68
C GLN A 69 4.58 -31.80 10.07
N VAL A 70 5.83 -32.03 9.67
CA VAL A 70 6.62 -33.21 10.05
C VAL A 70 7.82 -32.75 10.88
N THR A 71 8.00 -33.34 12.07
CA THR A 71 9.16 -33.11 12.92
C THR A 71 10.06 -34.35 12.88
N LEU A 72 11.23 -34.23 12.24
CA LEU A 72 12.21 -35.31 12.12
C LEU A 72 13.44 -35.00 12.99
N ARG A 73 14.00 -36.03 13.63
CA ARG A 73 15.34 -35.98 14.24
C ARG A 73 16.25 -36.86 13.39
N LEU A 74 17.30 -36.26 12.86
CA LEU A 74 18.35 -36.96 12.12
C LEU A 74 19.51 -37.22 13.08
N ASP A 75 20.11 -38.39 12.98
CA ASP A 75 21.29 -38.74 13.74
C ASP A 75 22.54 -38.09 13.13
N ALA A 76 23.62 -38.00 13.89
CA ALA A 76 24.81 -37.24 13.48
C ALA A 76 25.57 -37.84 12.29
N ASP A 77 25.29 -39.09 11.93
CA ASP A 77 25.96 -39.89 10.90
C ASP A 77 25.10 -40.13 9.64
N VAL A 78 24.00 -39.37 9.47
CA VAL A 78 23.18 -39.33 8.24
C VAL A 78 23.73 -38.36 7.21
#